data_AF-A0A1G2LS87-F1
#
_entry.id   AF-A0A1G2LS87-F1
#
_cell.length_a   1.000
_cell.length_b   1.000
_cell.length_c   1.000
_cell.angle_alpha   90.00
_cell.angle_beta   90.00
_cell.angle_gamma   90.00
#
_symmetry.space_group_name_H-M   'P 1'
#
loop_
_entity.id
_entity.type
_entity.pdbx_description
1 polymer ?
#
loop_
_entity_poly.entity_id
_entity_poly.type
_entity_poly.pdbx_seq_one_letter_code
_entity_poly.pdbx_strand_id
1 'polypeptide(L)'
;MPQTPLVYNLKYYDGTHLWQLSPKERAFKTYKIKDGTLVALFQGSRGANPKLDFKLKVLVPGLDKKPVLPPHTYWVVDLLLKIPEYRKEVREIIQYYIDYYDRVTPFTTVKKRDDLKLETVEEITKRYAHIEQNYTLSLDYVATVIELFSKNEKATPGAYMFRNLLFTLRDYIDGKKHYTEVLESALPLRR
;
A
#
# COMPACT_ATOMS: atom_id res chain seq x y z
N MET A 1 -11.44 -6.69 21.96
CA MET A 1 -12.25 -5.48 22.23
C MET A 1 -13.55 -5.60 21.45
N PRO A 2 -14.70 -5.18 22.00
CA PRO A 2 -15.96 -5.18 21.25
C PRO A 2 -15.78 -4.33 19.98
N GLN A 3 -16.05 -4.90 18.81
CA GLN A 3 -15.93 -4.21 17.54
C GLN A 3 -17.04 -3.16 17.46
N THR A 4 -16.69 -1.91 17.76
CA THR A 4 -17.55 -0.76 17.44
C THR A 4 -17.94 -0.88 15.97
N PRO A 5 -19.23 -0.73 15.62
CA PRO A 5 -19.65 -0.80 14.22
C PRO A 5 -18.82 0.16 13.38
N LEU A 6 -18.23 -0.36 12.29
CA LEU A 6 -17.43 0.43 11.38
C LEU A 6 -18.32 1.47 10.71
N VAL A 7 -18.14 2.73 11.09
CA VAL A 7 -18.82 3.88 10.48
C VAL A 7 -17.88 4.58 9.52
N TYR A 8 -18.43 5.10 8.42
CA TYR A 8 -17.68 5.86 7.43
C TYR A 8 -18.40 7.15 7.11
N ASN A 9 -17.65 8.14 6.67
CA ASN A 9 -18.21 9.37 6.14
C ASN A 9 -19.00 9.10 4.84
N LEU A 10 -20.33 9.25 4.90
CA LEU A 10 -21.26 8.98 3.81
C LEU A 10 -21.03 9.87 2.57
N LYS A 11 -20.31 10.99 2.72
CA LYS A 11 -19.89 11.81 1.56
C LYS A 11 -18.91 11.07 0.66
N TYR A 12 -18.15 10.14 1.21
CA TYR A 12 -17.07 9.43 0.51
C TYR A 12 -17.33 7.93 0.37
N TYR A 13 -18.18 7.32 1.20
CA TYR A 13 -18.49 5.90 1.10
C TYR A 13 -19.96 5.63 1.40
N ASP A 14 -20.68 5.10 0.41
CA ASP A 14 -22.13 4.83 0.48
C ASP A 14 -22.46 3.39 0.93
N GLY A 15 -21.46 2.65 1.43
CA GLY A 15 -21.56 1.22 1.76
C GLY A 15 -21.20 0.28 0.60
N THR A 16 -21.13 0.80 -0.63
CA THR A 16 -20.76 0.03 -1.82
C THR A 16 -19.60 0.66 -2.58
N HIS A 17 -19.65 1.97 -2.81
CA HIS A 17 -18.70 2.71 -3.62
C HIS A 17 -17.95 3.74 -2.80
N LEU A 18 -16.65 3.80 -3.03
CA LEU A 18 -15.79 4.85 -2.49
C LEU A 18 -15.62 5.96 -3.54
N TRP A 19 -15.81 7.20 -3.09
CA TRP A 19 -15.81 8.41 -3.91
C TRP A 19 -14.67 9.33 -3.49
N GLN A 20 -14.06 10.02 -4.45
CA GLN A 20 -13.39 11.29 -4.22
C GLN A 20 -14.27 12.42 -4.74
N LEU A 21 -14.14 13.63 -4.18
CA LEU A 21 -15.04 14.75 -4.48
C LEU A 21 -14.41 15.86 -5.33
N SER A 22 -13.09 15.85 -5.53
CA SER A 22 -12.39 16.91 -6.28
C SER A 22 -11.22 16.33 -7.10
N PRO A 23 -11.42 16.07 -8.41
CA PRO A 23 -12.72 16.02 -9.09
C PRO A 23 -13.59 14.89 -8.53
N LYS A 24 -14.92 14.98 -8.72
CA LYS A 24 -15.82 13.91 -8.30
C LYS A 24 -15.57 12.67 -9.16
N GLU A 25 -15.14 11.59 -8.53
CA GLU A 25 -14.79 10.34 -9.22
C GLU A 25 -15.11 9.15 -8.32
N ARG A 26 -15.59 8.07 -8.92
CA ARG A 26 -15.85 6.80 -8.25
C ARG A 26 -14.63 5.91 -8.37
N ALA A 27 -14.24 5.24 -7.30
CA ALA A 27 -13.25 4.19 -7.37
C ALA A 27 -13.73 3.06 -8.28
N PHE A 28 -12.87 2.56 -9.17
CA PHE A 28 -13.20 1.39 -9.99
C PHE A 28 -12.98 0.07 -9.22
N LYS A 29 -12.19 0.11 -8.13
CA LYS A 29 -11.94 -1.02 -7.24
C LYS A 29 -11.78 -0.55 -5.81
N THR A 30 -12.29 -1.30 -4.84
CA THR A 30 -12.09 -1.05 -3.41
C THR A 30 -11.85 -2.39 -2.71
N TYR A 31 -10.80 -2.45 -1.90
CA TYR A 31 -10.50 -3.56 -0.99
C TYR A 31 -10.84 -3.11 0.43
N LYS A 32 -11.55 -3.95 1.18
CA LYS A 32 -11.82 -3.72 2.61
C LYS A 32 -10.85 -4.57 3.41
N ILE A 33 -10.00 -3.89 4.17
CA ILE A 33 -8.98 -4.47 5.04
C ILE A 33 -9.63 -4.93 6.36
N LYS A 34 -8.98 -5.85 7.08
CA LYS A 34 -9.46 -6.45 8.33
C LYS A 34 -9.80 -5.42 9.41
N ASP A 35 -9.06 -4.32 9.50
CA ASP A 35 -9.30 -3.21 10.44
C ASP A 35 -10.46 -2.28 10.01
N GLY A 36 -11.07 -2.55 8.85
CA GLY A 36 -12.11 -1.73 8.25
C GLY A 36 -11.57 -0.62 7.33
N THR A 37 -10.26 -0.45 7.19
CA THR A 37 -9.71 0.51 6.24
C THR A 37 -10.11 0.13 4.82
N LEU A 38 -10.57 1.10 4.04
CA LEU A 38 -10.89 0.91 2.63
C LEU A 38 -9.72 1.38 1.78
N VAL A 39 -9.19 0.51 0.94
CA VAL A 39 -8.12 0.80 0.00
C VAL A 39 -8.71 0.81 -1.42
N ALA A 40 -8.77 1.97 -2.04
CA ALA A 40 -9.49 2.20 -3.29
C ALA A 40 -8.58 2.66 -4.42
N LEU A 41 -8.91 2.20 -5.64
CA LEU A 41 -8.23 2.55 -6.88
C LEU A 41 -9.11 3.47 -7.72
N PHE A 42 -8.54 4.61 -8.12
CA PHE A 42 -9.15 5.63 -8.97
C PHE A 42 -8.40 5.73 -10.28
N GLN A 43 -9.05 6.21 -11.34
CA GLN A 43 -8.42 6.44 -12.64
C GLN A 43 -7.28 7.45 -12.50
N GLY A 44 -6.07 7.02 -12.86
CA GLY A 44 -4.91 7.88 -12.95
C GLY A 44 -4.88 8.65 -14.26
N SER A 45 -3.94 9.59 -14.38
CA SER A 45 -3.75 10.37 -15.61
C SER A 45 -2.30 10.81 -15.83
N ARG A 46 -1.38 10.37 -14.97
CA ARG A 46 0.02 10.83 -14.93
C ARG A 46 1.02 9.75 -15.32
N GLY A 47 0.61 8.49 -15.30
CA GLY A 47 1.43 7.37 -15.76
C GLY A 47 1.68 7.43 -17.26
N ALA A 48 2.73 6.73 -17.71
CA ALA A 48 3.11 6.69 -19.13
C ALA A 48 2.02 6.12 -20.04
N ASN A 49 1.12 5.30 -19.48
CA ASN A 49 -0.14 4.93 -20.13
C ASN A 49 -1.32 5.41 -19.27
N PRO A 50 -1.86 6.61 -19.54
CA PRO A 50 -2.92 7.20 -18.74
C PRO A 50 -4.17 6.31 -18.61
N LYS A 51 -4.48 5.47 -19.61
CA LYS A 51 -5.63 4.57 -19.56
C LYS A 51 -5.46 3.43 -18.56
N LEU A 52 -4.22 3.03 -18.28
CA LEU A 52 -3.89 1.92 -17.37
C LEU A 52 -3.38 2.41 -16.01
N ASP A 53 -3.08 3.70 -15.90
CA ASP A 53 -2.69 4.37 -14.65
C ASP A 53 -3.82 4.34 -13.62
N PHE A 54 -3.45 4.29 -12.34
CA PHE A 54 -4.39 4.39 -11.23
C PHE A 54 -3.78 5.13 -10.04
N LYS A 55 -4.64 5.78 -9.27
CA LYS A 55 -4.28 6.43 -8.00
C LYS A 55 -4.84 5.61 -6.85
N LEU A 56 -3.99 5.36 -5.86
CA LEU A 56 -4.38 4.74 -4.61
C LEU A 56 -4.94 5.80 -3.65
N LYS A 57 -6.05 5.50 -2.97
CA LYS A 57 -6.49 6.24 -1.79
C LYS A 57 -6.97 5.30 -0.70
N VAL A 58 -6.77 5.70 0.54
CA VAL A 58 -7.20 4.97 1.74
C VAL A 58 -8.22 5.80 2.52
N LEU A 59 -9.25 5.15 3.03
CA LEU A 59 -10.23 5.73 3.95
C LEU A 59 -10.31 4.83 5.19
N VAL A 60 -9.78 5.35 6.30
CA VAL A 60 -9.95 4.72 7.60
C VAL A 60 -11.38 4.98 8.12
N PRO A 61 -11.94 4.08 8.95
CA PRO A 61 -13.23 4.29 9.59
C PRO A 61 -13.32 5.62 10.36
N GLY A 62 -14.47 6.27 10.31
CA GLY A 62 -14.78 7.53 11.00
C GLY A 62 -15.68 8.46 10.18
N LEU A 63 -16.56 9.18 10.86
CA LEU A 63 -17.55 10.09 10.25
C LEU A 63 -16.93 11.38 9.68
N ASP A 64 -15.77 11.79 10.22
CA ASP A 64 -15.00 12.98 9.83
C ASP A 64 -13.91 12.67 8.78
N LYS A 65 -13.66 11.39 8.51
CA LYS A 65 -12.54 10.95 7.68
C LYS A 65 -12.82 11.17 6.19
N LYS A 66 -11.74 11.34 5.44
CA LYS A 66 -11.75 11.52 3.99
C LYS A 66 -10.70 10.61 3.34
N PRO A 67 -10.90 10.18 2.08
CA PRO A 67 -9.91 9.40 1.35
C PRO A 67 -8.62 10.21 1.13
N VAL A 68 -7.49 9.63 1.52
CA VAL A 68 -6.15 10.24 1.38
C VAL A 68 -5.22 9.32 0.59
N LEU A 69 -4.22 9.89 -0.09
CA LEU A 69 -3.14 9.08 -0.66
C LEU A 69 -2.34 8.48 0.50
N PRO A 70 -2.14 7.15 0.58
CA PRO A 70 -1.30 6.58 1.63
C PRO A 70 0.17 6.99 1.42
N PRO A 71 0.81 7.69 2.36
CA PRO A 71 2.23 8.00 2.27
C PRO A 71 3.08 6.73 2.33
N HIS A 72 4.18 6.67 1.58
CA HIS A 72 5.13 5.57 1.67
C HIS A 72 5.69 5.41 3.09
N THR A 73 5.83 6.53 3.82
CA THR A 73 6.27 6.55 5.21
C THR A 73 5.42 5.66 6.13
N TYR A 74 4.12 5.48 5.86
CA TYR A 74 3.24 4.74 6.79
C TYR A 74 3.60 3.26 6.86
N TRP A 75 3.71 2.57 5.72
CA TRP A 75 4.07 1.15 5.71
C TRP A 75 5.53 0.92 6.12
N VAL A 76 6.43 1.86 5.80
CA VAL A 76 7.83 1.77 6.21
C VAL A 76 7.96 1.88 7.73
N VAL A 77 7.38 2.91 8.34
CA VAL A 77 7.43 3.11 9.79
C VAL A 77 6.80 1.93 10.51
N ASP A 78 5.69 1.41 9.98
CA ASP A 78 5.04 0.23 10.53
C ASP A 78 5.97 -1.00 10.58
N LEU A 79 6.68 -1.30 9.49
CA LEU A 79 7.66 -2.38 9.47
C LEU A 79 8.88 -2.07 10.36
N LEU A 80 9.31 -0.82 10.45
CA LEU A 80 10.38 -0.41 11.36
C LEU A 80 10.03 -0.69 12.82
N LEU A 81 8.77 -0.47 13.24
CA LEU A 81 8.30 -0.78 14.60
C LEU A 81 8.34 -2.29 14.91
N LYS A 82 8.22 -3.15 13.89
CA LYS A 82 8.25 -4.61 14.03
C LYS A 82 9.66 -5.18 14.04
N ILE A 83 10.67 -4.48 13.51
CA ILE A 83 12.07 -4.97 13.40
C ILE A 83 12.72 -5.37 14.74
N PRO A 84 12.56 -4.63 15.86
CA PRO A 84 13.23 -4.98 17.11
C PRO A 84 12.92 -6.40 17.61
N GLU A 85 11.70 -6.87 17.35
CA GLU A 85 11.22 -8.20 17.77
C GLU A 85 11.25 -9.21 16.62
N TYR A 86 10.94 -8.80 15.39
CA TYR A 86 10.71 -9.67 14.22
C TYR A 86 11.63 -9.35 13.05
N ARG A 87 12.90 -9.02 13.32
CA ARG A 87 13.88 -8.60 12.30
C ARG A 87 13.95 -9.56 11.11
N LYS A 88 13.96 -10.87 11.36
CA LYS A 88 14.10 -11.90 10.33
C LYS A 88 12.87 -11.92 9.43
N GLU A 89 11.67 -11.92 10.00
CA GLU A 89 10.40 -11.97 9.29
C GLU A 89 10.18 -10.71 8.46
N VAL A 90 10.45 -9.53 9.04
CA VAL A 90 10.38 -8.27 8.28
C VAL A 90 11.36 -8.31 7.10
N ARG A 91 12.58 -8.84 7.30
CA ARG A 91 13.54 -9.04 6.21
C ARG A 91 12.99 -9.95 5.11
N GLU A 92 12.38 -11.07 5.47
CA GLU A 92 11.78 -12.02 4.53
C GLU A 92 10.62 -11.38 3.75
N ILE A 93 9.76 -10.60 4.40
CA ILE A 93 8.68 -9.84 3.75
C ILE A 93 9.26 -8.85 2.73
N ILE A 94 10.27 -8.07 3.12
CA ILE A 94 10.89 -7.10 2.20
C ILE A 94 11.55 -7.80 1.03
N GLN A 95 12.26 -8.91 1.26
CA GLN A 95 12.84 -9.69 0.17
C GLN A 95 11.76 -10.25 -0.76
N TYR A 96 10.68 -10.79 -0.21
CA TYR A 96 9.54 -11.26 -1.00
C TYR A 96 8.99 -10.17 -1.92
N TYR A 97 8.87 -8.93 -1.43
CA TYR A 97 8.37 -7.82 -2.22
C TYR A 97 9.37 -7.26 -3.24
N ILE A 98 10.67 -7.35 -2.97
CA ILE A 98 11.70 -7.11 -3.99
C ILE A 98 11.56 -8.13 -5.12
N ASP A 99 11.45 -9.41 -4.79
CA ASP A 99 11.30 -10.48 -5.78
C ASP A 99 9.96 -10.37 -6.52
N TYR A 100 8.91 -9.89 -5.84
CA TYR A 100 7.61 -9.61 -6.44
C TYR A 100 7.71 -8.46 -7.44
N TYR A 101 8.37 -7.37 -7.05
CA TYR A 101 8.58 -6.22 -7.90
C TYR A 101 9.35 -6.59 -9.17
N ASP A 102 10.37 -7.45 -9.08
CA ASP A 102 11.17 -7.83 -10.24
C ASP A 102 10.40 -8.75 -11.22
N ARG A 103 9.43 -9.54 -10.75
CA ARG A 103 8.61 -10.42 -11.61
C ARG A 103 7.29 -9.81 -12.10
N VAL A 104 6.73 -8.82 -11.41
CA VAL A 104 5.42 -8.27 -11.76
C VAL A 104 5.47 -7.52 -13.08
N THR A 105 4.47 -7.75 -13.94
CA THR A 105 4.35 -7.08 -15.24
C THR A 105 3.28 -5.99 -15.19
N PRO A 106 3.48 -4.87 -15.92
CA PRO A 106 2.45 -3.86 -16.06
C PRO A 106 1.16 -4.43 -16.67
N PHE A 107 0.03 -3.81 -16.33
CA PHE A 107 -1.23 -4.16 -16.99
C PHE A 107 -1.13 -3.91 -18.50
N THR A 108 -1.76 -4.78 -19.29
CA THR A 108 -1.83 -4.62 -20.75
C THR A 108 -3.18 -4.08 -21.22
N THR A 109 -4.23 -4.18 -20.40
CA THR A 109 -5.60 -3.73 -20.73
C THR A 109 -6.32 -3.16 -19.51
N VAL A 110 -7.30 -2.27 -19.74
CA VAL A 110 -8.15 -1.68 -18.69
C VAL A 110 -8.89 -2.78 -17.94
N LYS A 111 -9.42 -3.78 -18.66
CA LYS A 111 -10.10 -4.93 -18.05
C LYS A 111 -9.21 -5.67 -17.03
N LYS A 112 -7.96 -5.97 -17.38
CA LYS A 112 -7.01 -6.63 -16.45
C LYS A 112 -6.72 -5.78 -15.20
N ARG A 113 -6.68 -4.45 -15.34
CA ARG A 113 -6.49 -3.53 -14.23
C ARG A 113 -7.72 -3.51 -13.31
N ASP A 114 -8.91 -3.42 -13.88
CA ASP A 114 -10.17 -3.31 -13.11
C ASP A 114 -10.52 -4.65 -12.42
N ASP A 115 -10.20 -5.76 -13.08
CA ASP A 115 -10.35 -7.12 -12.56
C ASP A 115 -9.20 -7.53 -11.61
N LEU A 116 -8.29 -6.61 -11.26
CA LEU A 116 -7.13 -6.89 -10.40
C LEU A 116 -7.52 -7.66 -9.13
N LYS A 117 -6.82 -8.76 -8.91
CA LYS A 117 -6.81 -9.54 -7.68
C LYS A 117 -5.43 -9.42 -7.05
N LEU A 118 -5.40 -9.28 -5.72
CA LEU A 118 -4.17 -9.21 -4.97
C LEU A 118 -3.54 -10.60 -4.91
N GLU A 119 -2.24 -10.69 -5.18
CA GLU A 119 -1.49 -11.94 -5.32
C GLU A 119 -0.68 -12.28 -4.06
N THR A 120 -0.27 -11.26 -3.31
CA THR A 120 0.70 -11.37 -2.22
C THR A 120 0.04 -11.40 -0.84
N VAL A 121 -1.14 -10.79 -0.72
CA VAL A 121 -1.77 -10.52 0.58
C VAL A 121 -2.06 -11.80 1.36
N GLU A 122 -2.63 -12.82 0.71
CA GLU A 122 -2.95 -14.08 1.38
C GLU A 122 -1.70 -14.80 1.89
N GLU A 123 -0.64 -14.87 1.07
CA GLU A 123 0.63 -15.49 1.45
C GLU A 123 1.26 -14.75 2.64
N ILE A 124 1.37 -13.43 2.55
CA ILE A 124 1.99 -12.61 3.59
C ILE A 124 1.22 -12.70 4.91
N THR A 125 -0.11 -12.57 4.85
CA THR A 125 -0.97 -12.57 6.05
C THR A 125 -1.04 -13.94 6.72
N LYS A 126 -0.97 -15.04 5.96
CA LYS A 126 -0.93 -16.39 6.54
C LYS A 126 0.44 -16.71 7.14
N ARG A 127 1.51 -16.48 6.38
CA ARG A 127 2.87 -16.89 6.76
C ARG A 127 3.43 -16.07 7.91
N TYR A 128 3.10 -14.78 7.99
CA TYR A 128 3.62 -13.87 9.00
C TYR A 128 2.52 -13.35 9.94
N ALA A 129 1.44 -14.10 10.13
CA ALA A 129 0.34 -13.71 11.01
C ALA A 129 0.81 -13.37 12.44
N HIS A 130 1.90 -13.99 12.91
CA HIS A 130 2.43 -13.83 14.26
C HIS A 130 3.12 -12.49 14.51
N ILE A 131 3.46 -11.71 13.47
CA ILE A 131 4.08 -10.39 13.64
C ILE A 131 3.05 -9.26 13.76
N GLU A 132 1.76 -9.59 13.71
CA GLU A 132 0.67 -8.64 13.93
C GLU A 132 0.75 -8.07 15.36
N GLN A 133 0.76 -6.74 15.47
CA GLN A 133 0.90 -6.04 16.74
C GLN A 133 -0.23 -5.01 16.91
N ASN A 134 -0.73 -4.90 18.14
CA ASN A 134 -1.73 -3.88 18.48
C ASN A 134 -1.18 -2.47 18.21
N TYR A 135 -2.06 -1.55 17.83
CA TYR A 135 -1.72 -0.14 17.55
C TYR A 135 -0.73 0.06 16.39
N THR A 136 -0.56 -0.95 15.52
CA THR A 136 0.18 -0.87 14.26
C THR A 136 -0.78 -1.04 13.08
N LEU A 137 -0.31 -0.79 11.86
CA LEU A 137 -1.05 -1.15 10.66
C LEU A 137 -1.16 -2.68 10.58
N SER A 138 -2.31 -3.16 10.14
CA SER A 138 -2.49 -4.58 9.90
C SER A 138 -1.62 -5.05 8.73
N LEU A 139 -1.20 -6.31 8.79
CA LEU A 139 -0.30 -6.86 7.78
C LEU A 139 -0.97 -6.96 6.41
N ASP A 140 -2.29 -7.18 6.37
CA ASP A 140 -3.07 -7.16 5.12
C ASP A 140 -3.12 -5.76 4.49
N TYR A 141 -3.14 -4.69 5.29
CA TYR A 141 -3.00 -3.32 4.79
C TYR A 141 -1.63 -3.10 4.16
N VAL A 142 -0.56 -3.43 4.90
CA VAL A 142 0.83 -3.25 4.46
C VAL A 142 1.06 -4.02 3.16
N ALA A 143 0.65 -5.28 3.13
CA ALA A 143 0.78 -6.14 1.96
C ALA A 143 0.04 -5.57 0.74
N THR A 144 -1.21 -5.12 0.94
CA THR A 144 -2.03 -4.53 -0.12
C THR A 144 -1.38 -3.29 -0.72
N VAL A 145 -0.90 -2.37 0.13
CA VAL A 145 -0.29 -1.12 -0.32
C VAL A 145 1.02 -1.36 -1.09
N ILE A 146 1.88 -2.24 -0.58
CA ILE A 146 3.18 -2.55 -1.21
C ILE A 146 2.96 -3.22 -2.57
N GLU A 147 2.02 -4.16 -2.69
CA GLU A 147 1.71 -4.81 -3.97
C GLU A 147 1.19 -3.80 -5.01
N LEU A 148 0.25 -2.95 -4.61
CA LEU A 148 -0.34 -1.95 -5.50
C LEU A 148 0.68 -0.91 -5.94
N PHE A 149 1.57 -0.46 -5.05
CA PHE A 149 2.66 0.43 -5.43
C PHE A 149 3.69 -0.25 -6.35
N SER A 150 3.98 -1.53 -6.15
CA SER A 150 4.85 -2.29 -7.06
C SER A 150 4.30 -2.30 -8.48
N LYS A 151 3.00 -2.63 -8.63
CA LYS A 151 2.31 -2.65 -9.93
C LYS A 151 2.27 -1.27 -10.57
N ASN A 152 2.00 -0.22 -9.78
CA ASN A 152 1.90 1.14 -10.29
C ASN A 152 3.25 1.69 -10.77
N GLU A 153 4.32 1.50 -9.97
CA GLU A 153 5.66 1.95 -10.33
C GLU A 153 6.17 1.22 -11.57
N LYS A 154 5.98 -0.10 -11.67
CA LYS A 154 6.37 -0.86 -12.87
C LYS A 154 5.70 -0.37 -14.16
N ALA A 155 4.49 0.17 -14.06
CA ALA A 155 3.79 0.74 -15.22
C ALA A 155 4.34 2.12 -15.64
N THR A 156 5.27 2.70 -14.87
CA THR A 156 5.84 4.03 -15.12
C THR A 156 7.35 3.93 -15.43
N PRO A 157 7.76 4.00 -16.70
CA PRO A 157 9.15 3.98 -17.10
C PRO A 157 9.98 5.04 -16.37
N GLY A 158 11.13 4.65 -15.83
CA GLY A 158 12.03 5.54 -15.09
C GLY A 158 11.65 5.77 -13.62
N ALA A 159 10.50 5.29 -13.15
CA ALA A 159 10.15 5.33 -11.74
C ALA A 159 10.76 4.15 -10.98
N TYR A 160 11.55 4.45 -9.96
CA TYR A 160 12.23 3.45 -9.11
C TYR A 160 12.25 3.85 -7.63
N MET A 161 11.51 4.89 -7.23
CA MET A 161 11.51 5.40 -5.86
C MET A 161 11.04 4.33 -4.87
N PHE A 162 9.93 3.67 -5.18
CA PHE A 162 9.35 2.63 -4.34
C PHE A 162 10.25 1.39 -4.29
N ARG A 163 10.79 0.96 -5.44
CA ARG A 163 11.80 -0.10 -5.50
C ARG A 163 13.01 0.23 -4.62
N ASN A 164 13.57 1.42 -4.76
CA ASN A 164 14.75 1.86 -4.01
C ASN A 164 14.48 1.94 -2.50
N LEU A 165 13.24 2.25 -2.11
CA LEU A 165 12.81 2.22 -0.72
C LEU A 165 12.79 0.79 -0.14
N LEU A 166 12.32 -0.21 -0.91
CA LEU A 166 12.41 -1.62 -0.50
C LEU A 166 13.87 -2.04 -0.29
N PHE A 167 14.76 -1.70 -1.23
CA PHE A 167 16.19 -2.00 -1.09
C PHE A 167 16.81 -1.28 0.11
N THR A 168 16.47 -0.02 0.32
CA THR A 168 17.00 0.77 1.43
C THR A 168 16.55 0.21 2.78
N LEU A 169 15.29 -0.22 2.90
CA LEU A 169 14.79 -0.86 4.12
C LEU A 169 15.47 -2.22 4.34
N ARG A 170 15.65 -3.04 3.30
CA ARG A 170 16.43 -4.30 3.40
C ARG A 170 17.86 -4.03 3.86
N ASP A 171 18.53 -3.05 3.27
CA ASP A 171 19.93 -2.73 3.58
C ASP A 171 20.07 -2.18 5.00
N TYR A 172 19.08 -1.45 5.52
CA TYR A 172 19.00 -1.10 6.94
C TYR A 172 18.85 -2.35 7.83
N ILE A 173 17.95 -3.27 7.47
CA ILE A 173 17.77 -4.54 8.20
C ILE A 173 19.04 -5.39 8.17
N ASP A 174 19.83 -5.32 7.10
CA ASP A 174 21.12 -6.01 6.96
C ASP A 174 22.29 -5.26 7.64
N GLY A 175 22.04 -4.09 8.25
CA GLY A 175 23.06 -3.28 8.93
C GLY A 175 23.99 -2.50 8.00
N LYS A 176 23.61 -2.33 6.73
CA LYS A 176 24.39 -1.64 5.68
C LYS A 176 24.03 -0.17 5.52
N LYS A 177 22.85 0.24 6.01
CA LYS A 177 22.35 1.62 5.99
C LYS A 177 21.87 2.07 7.36
N HIS A 178 21.90 3.36 7.60
CA HIS A 178 21.40 3.98 8.81
C HIS A 178 19.88 4.24 8.74
N TYR A 179 19.21 4.36 9.89
CA TYR A 179 17.76 4.56 9.95
C TYR A 179 17.30 5.85 9.24
N THR A 180 18.14 6.90 9.28
CA THR A 180 17.83 8.19 8.64
C THR A 180 17.71 8.06 7.13
N GLU A 181 18.53 7.21 6.50
CA GLU A 181 18.47 6.96 5.05
C GLU A 181 17.14 6.31 4.64
N VAL A 182 16.58 5.45 5.51
CA VAL A 182 15.26 4.86 5.31
C VAL A 182 14.17 5.93 5.36
N LEU A 183 14.22 6.82 6.36
CA LEU A 183 13.24 7.90 6.50
C LEU A 183 13.31 8.88 5.32
N GLU A 184 14.51 9.28 4.92
CA GLU A 184 14.74 10.16 3.77
C GLU A 184 14.20 9.55 2.47
N SER A 185 14.44 8.25 2.26
CA SER A 185 13.93 7.52 1.09
C SER A 185 12.41 7.35 1.11
N ALA A 186 11.78 7.37 2.30
CA ALA A 186 10.34 7.24 2.46
C ALA A 186 9.59 8.57 2.35
N LEU A 187 10.30 9.70 2.37
CA LEU A 187 9.70 11.02 2.18
C LEU A 187 9.38 11.24 0.71
N PRO A 188 8.24 11.88 0.38
CA PRO A 188 7.97 12.30 -0.99
C PRO A 188 9.11 13.21 -1.47
N LEU A 189 9.59 13.00 -2.69
CA LEU A 189 10.59 13.87 -3.32
C LEU A 189 10.11 15.32 -3.20
N ARG A 190 10.93 16.17 -2.56
CA ARG A 190 10.68 17.62 -2.53
C ARG A 190 10.67 18.09 -3.99
N ARG A 191 9.51 18.56 -4.45
CA ARG A 191 9.36 19.23 -5.74
C ARG A 191 9.79 20.68 -5.61
#